data_AF-A0A4Z0L6K2-F1
#
_entry.id   AF-A0A4Z0L6K2-F1
#
_cell.length_a   1.000
_cell.length_b   1.000
_cell.length_c   1.000
_cell.angle_alpha   90.00
_cell.angle_beta   90.00
_cell.angle_gamma   90.00
#
_symmetry.space_group_name_H-M   'P 1'
#
loop_
_entity.id
_entity.type
_entity.pdbx_description
1 polymer ?
#
loop_
_entity_poly.entity_id
_entity_poly.type
_entity_poly.pdbx_seq_one_letter_code
_entity_poly.pdbx_strand_id
1 'polypeptide(L)'
;MLKRFLKRPVLGQIAWLLLFSFYIAVCLNIAFYKQVLQDLPLNSLRNVLVFISMPVVAFSVVNSVLTLASFIWLNRLLACVFILVGAAAQYFILTYGIIIDRSMIANMMDTTPAETFALMTPRMVL
;
A
#
# COMPACT_ATOMS: atom_id res chain seq x y z
N MET A 1 -15.24 38.89 1.54
CA MET A 1 -15.85 37.61 1.96
C MET A 1 -15.25 36.39 1.23
N LEU A 2 -13.96 36.41 0.84
CA LEU A 2 -13.34 35.36 0.00
C LEU A 2 -11.97 34.85 0.54
N LYS A 3 -11.65 35.06 1.82
CA LYS A 3 -10.37 34.63 2.42
C LYS A 3 -10.48 33.41 3.35
N ARG A 4 -11.69 32.88 3.57
CA ARG A 4 -11.92 31.79 4.53
C ARG A 4 -11.72 30.37 3.95
N PHE A 5 -11.59 30.24 2.63
CA PHE A 5 -11.43 28.95 1.94
C PHE A 5 -9.97 28.52 1.70
N LEU A 6 -8.99 29.32 2.11
CA LEU A 6 -7.55 29.04 1.92
C LEU A 6 -6.80 28.84 3.25
N LYS A 7 -7.48 28.38 4.31
CA LYS A 7 -6.76 27.75 5.42
C LYS A 7 -6.26 26.40 4.90
N ARG A 8 -5.02 26.39 4.38
CA ARG A 8 -4.29 25.15 4.10
C ARG A 8 -4.45 24.26 5.33
N PRO A 9 -5.01 23.04 5.22
CA PRO A 9 -5.07 22.13 6.34
C PRO A 9 -3.62 21.81 6.73
N VAL A 10 -3.12 22.49 7.75
CA VAL A 10 -1.84 22.20 8.38
C VAL A 10 -2.09 21.02 9.31
N LEU A 11 -2.13 19.82 8.73
CA LEU A 11 -1.96 18.61 9.50
C LEU A 11 -0.57 18.66 10.13
N GLY A 12 -0.50 18.50 11.45
CA GLY A 12 0.77 18.32 12.12
C GLY A 12 1.51 17.13 11.52
N GLN A 13 2.84 17.21 11.45
CA GLN A 13 3.68 16.18 10.83
C GLN A 13 3.37 14.77 11.38
N ILE A 14 3.10 14.66 12.68
CA ILE A 14 2.70 13.41 13.34
C ILE A 14 1.35 12.90 12.83
N ALA A 15 0.34 13.77 12.74
CA ALA A 15 -0.97 13.40 12.22
C ALA A 15 -0.90 12.97 10.75
N TRP A 16 -0.02 13.60 9.97
CA TRP A 16 0.23 13.21 8.58
C TRP A 16 0.87 11.81 8.49
N LEU A 17 1.93 11.55 9.27
CA LEU A 17 2.60 10.24 9.30
C LEU A 17 1.64 9.12 9.71
N LEU A 18 0.83 9.33 10.75
CA LEU A 18 -0.17 8.37 11.23
C LEU A 18 -1.26 8.10 10.18
N LEU A 19 -1.79 9.13 9.53
CA LEU A 19 -2.86 8.97 8.55
C LEU A 19 -2.37 8.21 7.31
N PHE A 20 -1.18 8.55 6.81
CA PHE A 20 -0.60 7.87 5.65
C PHE A 20 -0.16 6.44 5.97
N SER A 21 0.45 6.21 7.12
CA SER A 21 0.81 4.84 7.54
C SER A 21 -0.43 3.96 7.71
N PHE A 22 -1.52 4.50 8.27
CA PHE A 22 -2.78 3.78 8.37
C PHE A 22 -3.36 3.46 6.99
N TYR A 23 -3.38 4.44 6.09
CA TYR A 23 -3.85 4.24 4.71
C TYR A 23 -3.04 3.16 3.98
N ILE A 24 -1.71 3.20 4.08
CA ILE A 24 -0.84 2.20 3.45
C ILE A 24 -1.04 0.82 4.08
N ALA A 25 -1.09 0.72 5.41
CA ALA A 25 -1.22 -0.55 6.10
C ALA A 25 -2.58 -1.22 5.89
N VAL A 26 -3.66 -0.46 5.76
CA VAL A 26 -5.02 -1.01 5.65
C VAL A 26 -5.52 -1.05 4.21
N CYS A 27 -5.50 0.09 3.51
CA CYS A 27 -6.13 0.21 2.18
C CYS A 27 -5.26 -0.34 1.04
N LEU A 28 -3.94 -0.21 1.15
CA LEU A 28 -3.00 -0.67 0.11
C LEU A 28 -2.54 -2.13 0.29
N ASN A 29 -2.97 -2.79 1.37
CA ASN A 29 -2.64 -4.19 1.68
C ASN A 29 -3.87 -5.12 1.67
N ILE A 30 -4.96 -4.75 1.01
CA ILE A 30 -6.18 -5.57 0.90
C ILE A 30 -5.89 -6.91 0.22
N ALA A 31 -5.05 -6.90 -0.83
CA ALA A 31 -4.64 -8.14 -1.51
C ALA A 31 -3.98 -9.14 -0.55
N PHE A 32 -3.10 -8.65 0.33
CA PHE A 32 -2.44 -9.46 1.34
C PHE A 32 -3.44 -10.06 2.33
N TYR A 33 -4.35 -9.25 2.88
CA TYR A 33 -5.35 -9.76 3.83
C TYR A 33 -6.30 -10.80 3.21
N LYS A 34 -6.66 -10.61 1.93
CA LYS A 34 -7.48 -11.58 1.20
C LYS A 34 -6.76 -12.94 1.09
N GLN A 35 -5.46 -12.93 0.80
CA GLN A 35 -4.67 -14.15 0.69
C GLN A 35 -4.45 -14.81 2.05
N VAL A 36 -4.16 -14.03 3.09
CA VAL A 36 -4.09 -14.54 4.47
C VAL A 36 -5.40 -15.20 4.90
N LEU A 37 -6.56 -14.64 4.56
CA LEU A 37 -7.85 -15.26 4.89
C LEU A 37 -8.10 -16.58 4.15
N GLN A 38 -7.52 -16.77 2.97
CA GLN A 38 -7.58 -18.04 2.24
C GLN A 38 -6.71 -19.10 2.91
N ASP A 39 -5.50 -18.73 3.35
CA ASP A 39 -4.53 -19.66 3.95
C ASP A 39 -4.77 -19.89 5.45
N LEU A 40 -5.36 -18.93 6.15
CA LEU A 40 -5.64 -18.95 7.60
C LEU A 40 -7.15 -18.80 7.86
N PRO A 41 -7.94 -19.89 7.75
CA PRO A 41 -9.37 -19.83 8.03
C PRO A 41 -9.61 -19.43 9.49
N LEU A 42 -10.57 -18.53 9.69
CA LEU A 42 -10.91 -17.91 10.99
C LEU A 42 -11.71 -18.83 11.92
N ASN A 43 -11.26 -20.07 12.08
CA ASN A 43 -12.00 -21.10 12.82
C ASN A 43 -11.72 -21.09 14.32
N SER A 44 -10.74 -20.31 14.77
CA SER A 44 -10.33 -20.22 16.18
C SER A 44 -10.05 -18.78 16.59
N LEU A 45 -10.33 -18.44 17.85
CA LEU A 45 -10.02 -17.14 18.46
C LEU A 45 -8.55 -16.75 18.26
N ARG A 46 -7.63 -17.73 18.28
CA ARG A 46 -6.21 -17.50 18.03
C ARG A 46 -5.96 -16.99 16.60
N ASN A 47 -6.62 -17.56 15.60
CA ASN A 47 -6.46 -17.15 14.20
C ASN A 47 -7.03 -15.75 13.97
N VAL A 48 -8.15 -15.42 14.63
CA VAL A 48 -8.72 -14.07 14.60
C VAL A 48 -7.77 -13.05 15.23
N LEU A 49 -7.18 -13.35 16.38
CA LEU A 49 -6.19 -12.49 17.03
C LEU A 49 -4.94 -12.28 16.16
N VAL A 50 -4.45 -13.34 15.50
CA VAL A 50 -3.32 -13.26 14.55
C VAL A 50 -3.69 -12.42 13.33
N PHE A 51 -4.90 -12.57 12.81
CA PHE A 51 -5.36 -11.76 11.68
C PHE A 51 -5.44 -10.26 12.04
N ILE A 52 -5.94 -9.93 13.22
CA ILE A 52 -6.02 -8.53 13.69
C ILE A 52 -4.62 -7.95 14.00
N SER A 53 -3.67 -8.78 14.45
CA SER A 53 -2.32 -8.30 14.74
C SER A 53 -1.53 -7.95 13.47
N MET A 54 -1.83 -8.59 12.33
CA MET A 54 -1.13 -8.31 11.06
C MET A 54 -1.26 -6.83 10.61
N PRO A 55 -2.46 -6.22 10.52
CA PRO A 55 -2.58 -4.79 10.21
C PRO A 55 -1.87 -3.89 11.22
N VAL A 56 -1.89 -4.24 12.50
CA VAL A 56 -1.22 -3.46 13.56
C VAL A 56 0.30 -3.48 13.38
N VAL A 57 0.86 -4.65 13.05
CA VAL A 57 2.28 -4.80 12.75
C VAL A 57 2.65 -4.04 11.47
N ALA A 58 1.87 -4.21 10.39
CA ALA A 58 2.09 -3.49 9.13
C ALA A 58 2.06 -1.97 9.33
N PHE A 59 1.08 -1.47 10.10
CA PHE A 59 0.99 -0.07 10.48
C PHE A 59 2.24 0.41 11.23
N SER A 60 2.70 -0.36 12.20
CA SER A 60 3.87 0.00 13.03
C SER A 60 5.15 0.05 12.20
N VAL A 61 5.34 -0.90 11.27
CA VAL A 61 6.50 -0.93 10.36
C VAL A 61 6.46 0.28 9.42
N VAL A 62 5.34 0.52 8.74
CA VAL A 62 5.19 1.65 7.81
C VAL A 62 5.38 2.98 8.54
N ASN A 63 4.80 3.14 9.74
CA ASN A 63 4.98 4.34 10.55
C ASN A 63 6.45 4.55 10.96
N SER A 64 7.17 3.49 11.32
CA SER A 64 8.59 3.56 11.66
C SER A 64 9.44 3.99 10.45
N VAL A 65 9.19 3.42 9.27
CA VAL A 65 9.88 3.78 8.02
C VAL A 65 9.59 5.23 7.64
N LEU A 66 8.32 5.67 7.68
CA LEU A 66 7.95 7.05 7.36
C LEU A 66 8.54 8.04 8.36
N THR A 67 8.61 7.68 9.65
CA THR A 67 9.23 8.50 10.70
C THR A 67 10.73 8.64 10.46
N LEU A 68 11.43 7.56 10.14
CA LEU A 68 12.85 7.58 9.77
C LEU A 68 13.09 8.44 8.52
N ALA A 69 12.28 8.26 7.47
CA ALA A 69 12.35 9.09 6.26
C ALA A 69 12.06 10.57 6.55
N SER A 70 11.29 10.85 7.60
CA SER A 70 10.99 12.22 8.01
C SER A 70 12.20 12.97 8.57
N PHE A 71 13.20 12.28 9.12
CA PHE A 71 14.46 12.92 9.53
C PHE A 71 15.22 13.50 8.33
N ILE A 72 15.09 12.89 7.16
CA ILE A 72 15.79 13.27 5.91
C ILE A 72 14.87 14.14 5.03
N TRP A 73 13.71 14.60 5.54
CA TRP A 73 12.71 15.34 4.75
C TRP A 73 12.13 14.56 3.55
N LEU A 74 12.36 13.25 3.47
CA LEU A 74 11.93 12.41 2.35
C LEU A 74 10.53 11.81 2.53
N ASN A 75 9.89 12.06 3.68
CA ASN A 75 8.58 11.50 4.04
C ASN A 75 7.51 11.63 2.95
N ARG A 76 7.42 12.79 2.28
CA ARG A 76 6.45 13.06 1.20
C ARG A 76 6.73 12.23 -0.04
N LEU A 77 7.99 12.21 -0.49
CA LEU A 77 8.39 11.44 -1.66
C LEU A 77 8.17 9.95 -1.43
N LEU A 78 8.58 9.47 -0.25
CA LEU A 78 8.43 8.08 0.13
C LEU A 78 6.95 7.67 0.16
N ALA A 79 6.08 8.46 0.79
CA ALA A 79 4.65 8.18 0.80
C ALA A 79 4.05 8.13 -0.61
N CYS A 80 4.43 9.05 -1.51
CA CYS A 80 4.00 9.00 -2.90
C CYS A 80 4.44 7.71 -3.60
N VAL A 81 5.70 7.31 -3.45
CA VAL A 81 6.22 6.06 -4.04
C VAL A 81 5.48 4.86 -3.48
N PHE A 82 5.29 4.77 -2.15
CA PHE A 82 4.56 3.68 -1.52
C PHE A 82 3.11 3.59 -2.00
N ILE A 83 2.43 4.72 -2.19
CA ILE A 83 1.05 4.73 -2.69
C ILE A 83 0.98 4.25 -4.13
N LEU A 84 1.84 4.80 -5.02
CA LEU A 84 1.81 4.44 -6.43
C LEU A 84 2.19 2.98 -6.66
N VAL A 85 3.29 2.54 -6.04
CA VAL A 85 3.76 1.15 -6.15
C VAL A 85 2.76 0.20 -5.48
N GLY A 86 2.24 0.55 -4.30
CA GLY A 86 1.26 -0.27 -3.58
C GLY A 86 -0.05 -0.40 -4.35
N ALA A 87 -0.55 0.67 -4.96
CA ALA A 87 -1.77 0.64 -5.76
C ALA A 87 -1.61 -0.23 -7.01
N ALA A 88 -0.49 -0.06 -7.73
CA ALA A 88 -0.18 -0.90 -8.89
C ALA A 88 -0.02 -2.37 -8.50
N ALA A 89 0.80 -2.67 -7.47
CA ALA A 89 1.01 -4.03 -6.99
C ALA A 89 -0.30 -4.70 -6.56
N GLN A 90 -1.11 -4.01 -5.74
CA GLN A 90 -2.40 -4.52 -5.30
C GLN A 90 -3.34 -4.79 -6.48
N TYR A 91 -3.38 -3.91 -7.49
CA TYR A 91 -4.19 -4.11 -8.68
C TYR A 91 -3.76 -5.37 -9.46
N PHE A 92 -2.46 -5.57 -9.65
CA PHE A 92 -1.96 -6.75 -10.36
C PHE A 92 -2.22 -8.05 -9.59
N ILE A 93 -2.02 -8.04 -8.27
CA ILE A 93 -2.31 -9.21 -7.43
C ILE A 93 -3.81 -9.55 -7.46
N LEU A 94 -4.70 -8.55 -7.33
CA LEU A 94 -6.14 -8.79 -7.28
C LEU A 94 -6.75 -9.15 -8.64
N THR A 95 -6.26 -8.56 -9.73
CA THR A 95 -6.84 -8.73 -11.07
C THR A 95 -6.29 -9.97 -11.77
N TYR A 96 -4.97 -10.19 -11.66
CA TYR A 96 -4.28 -11.26 -12.39
C TYR A 96 -3.86 -12.41 -11.48
N GLY A 97 -4.00 -12.30 -10.16
CA GLY A 97 -3.58 -13.33 -9.21
C GLY A 97 -2.07 -13.53 -9.16
N ILE A 98 -1.29 -12.59 -9.69
CA ILE A 98 0.17 -12.70 -9.78
C ILE A 98 0.77 -12.37 -8.41
N ILE A 99 1.71 -13.18 -7.96
CA ILE A 99 2.48 -12.93 -6.74
C ILE A 99 3.79 -12.27 -7.17
N ILE A 100 4.13 -11.13 -6.58
CA ILE A 100 5.40 -10.43 -6.86
C ILE A 100 6.54 -11.20 -6.18
N ASP A 101 7.12 -12.14 -6.92
CA ASP A 101 8.28 -12.91 -6.52
C ASP A 101 9.51 -12.53 -7.38
N ARG A 102 10.66 -13.19 -7.12
CA ARG A 102 11.89 -12.92 -7.88
C ARG A 102 11.72 -13.21 -9.38
N SER A 103 10.94 -14.22 -9.74
CA SER A 103 10.68 -14.55 -11.15
C SER A 103 9.80 -13.49 -11.81
N MET A 104 8.78 -12.97 -11.12
CA MET A 104 7.97 -11.86 -11.64
C MET A 104 8.80 -10.59 -11.85
N ILE A 105 9.76 -10.28 -10.96
CA ILE A 105 10.66 -9.13 -11.14
C ILE A 105 11.55 -9.32 -12.39
N ALA A 106 12.09 -10.52 -12.59
CA ALA A 106 12.87 -10.83 -13.79
C ALA A 106 12.01 -10.71 -15.06
N ASN A 107 10.80 -11.26 -15.04
CA ASN A 107 9.85 -11.14 -16.13
C ASN A 107 9.53 -9.67 -16.43
N MET A 108 9.30 -8.83 -15.41
CA MET A 108 9.07 -7.39 -15.60
C MET A 108 10.26 -6.67 -16.26
N MET A 109 11.49 -7.10 -15.98
CA MET A 109 12.69 -6.55 -16.63
C MET A 109 12.84 -7.01 -18.09
N ASP A 110 12.43 -8.24 -18.38
CA ASP A 110 12.53 -8.86 -19.70
C ASP A 110 11.29 -8.60 -20.59
N THR A 111 10.23 -7.98 -20.04
CA THR A 111 8.96 -7.73 -20.73
C THR A 111 9.11 -6.69 -21.84
N THR A 112 8.55 -6.97 -23.01
CA THR A 112 8.52 -6.00 -24.11
C THR A 112 7.41 -4.95 -23.92
N PRO A 113 7.54 -3.73 -24.50
CA PRO A 113 6.50 -2.71 -24.37
C PRO A 113 5.12 -3.20 -24.84
N ALA A 114 5.06 -4.02 -25.89
CA ALA A 114 3.82 -4.57 -26.43
C ALA A 114 3.06 -5.46 -25.42
N GLU A 115 3.79 -6.26 -24.64
CA GLU A 115 3.21 -7.11 -23.59
C GLU A 115 2.73 -6.28 -22.39
N THR A 116 3.44 -5.21 -22.04
CA THR A 116 3.02 -4.31 -20.96
C THR A 116 1.74 -3.56 -21.32
N PHE A 117 1.60 -3.08 -22.56
CA PHE A 117 0.39 -2.42 -23.03
C PHE A 117 -0.84 -3.35 -23.05
N ALA A 118 -0.64 -4.65 -23.30
CA ALA A 118 -1.73 -5.63 -23.23
C ALA A 118 -2.27 -5.84 -21.79
N LEU A 119 -1.44 -5.58 -20.78
CA LEU A 119 -1.82 -5.69 -19.37
C LEU A 119 -2.42 -4.40 -18.80
N MET A 120 -2.35 -3.27 -19.52
CA MET A 120 -2.99 -2.03 -19.10
C MET A 120 -4.47 -2.06 -19.46
N THR A 121 -5.33 -2.34 -18.47
CA THR A 121 -6.78 -2.21 -18.66
C THR A 121 -7.31 -0.89 -18.11
N PRO A 122 -8.45 -0.38 -18.64
CA PRO A 122 -9.06 0.87 -18.16
C PRO A 122 -9.40 0.86 -16.65
N ARG A 123 -9.57 -0.33 -16.06
CA ARG A 123 -9.81 -0.51 -14.62
C ARG A 123 -8.60 -0.15 -13.74
N MET A 124 -7.41 0.01 -14.32
CA MET A 124 -6.21 0.42 -13.58
C MET A 124 -6.19 1.94 -13.31
N VAL A 125 -6.92 2.73 -14.11
CA VAL A 125 -6.98 4.20 -14.02
C VAL A 125 -8.18 4.68 -13.18
N LEU A 126 -9.23 3.86 -13.07
CA LEU A 126 -10.44 4.10 -12.29
C LEU A 126 -10.29 3.69 -10.83
#